data_AF-A0A973RUA3-F1
#
_entry.id   AF-A0A973RUA3-F1
#
_cell.length_a   1.000
_cell.length_b   1.000
_cell.length_c   1.000
_cell.angle_alpha   90.00
_cell.angle_beta   90.00
_cell.angle_gamma   90.00
#
_symmetry.space_group_name_H-M   'P 1'
#
loop_
_entity.id
_entity.type
_entity.pdbx_description
1 polymer ?
#
loop_
_entity_poly.entity_id
_entity_poly.type
_entity_poly.pdbx_seq_one_letter_code
_entity_poly.pdbx_strand_id
1 'polypeptide(L)'
;MNKRVTVSRASAVRAALEAKARRDAERLERERRVESALADFYENRMRAEGIRESARVKVARILQEAEQAAREPLKAAHAAVLALRELGETREQIAELTGLGVTEVRAHLGGVWEPGRAGSEDAGVVPSAA
;
A
#
# COMPACT_ATOMS: atom_id res chain seq x y z
N MET A 1 3.55 2.38 82.17
CA MET A 1 4.61 2.14 81.16
C MET A 1 3.99 2.05 79.75
N ASN A 2 3.25 3.08 79.29
CA ASN A 2 2.32 2.90 78.14
C ASN A 2 2.51 3.90 76.97
N LYS A 3 3.24 5.00 77.15
CA LYS A 3 3.40 6.03 76.10
C LYS A 3 4.42 5.68 75.01
N ARG A 4 5.43 4.86 75.33
CA ARG A 4 6.47 4.47 74.35
C ARG A 4 5.98 3.43 73.33
N VAL A 5 5.16 2.47 73.76
CA VAL A 5 4.58 1.44 72.88
C VAL A 5 3.54 2.04 71.92
N THR A 6 2.74 3.02 72.37
CA THR A 6 1.77 3.71 71.51
C THR A 6 2.44 4.63 70.48
N VAL A 7 3.53 5.31 70.83
CA VAL A 7 4.32 6.12 69.89
C VAL A 7 4.98 5.24 68.80
N SER A 8 5.49 4.07 69.17
CA SER A 8 6.07 3.09 68.23
C SER A 8 5.02 2.48 67.28
N ARG A 9 3.81 2.18 67.78
CA ARG A 9 2.72 1.73 66.92
C ARG A 9 2.24 2.82 65.96
N ALA A 10 2.14 4.07 66.43
CA ALA A 10 1.71 5.19 65.60
C ALA A 10 2.73 5.55 64.50
N SER A 11 4.03 5.38 64.74
CA SER A 11 5.04 5.54 63.68
C SER A 11 4.99 4.40 62.66
N ALA A 12 4.82 3.15 63.11
CA ALA A 12 4.68 2.00 62.23
C ALA A 12 3.44 2.11 61.32
N VAL A 13 2.30 2.54 61.85
CA VAL A 13 1.08 2.76 61.06
C VAL A 13 1.28 3.88 60.03
N ARG A 14 1.93 4.99 60.40
CA ARG A 14 2.23 6.08 59.46
C ARG A 14 3.13 5.61 58.31
N ALA A 15 4.22 4.91 58.61
CA ALA A 15 5.11 4.36 57.59
C ALA A 15 4.39 3.39 56.64
N ALA A 16 3.48 2.55 57.16
CA ALA A 16 2.68 1.64 56.35
C ALA A 16 1.70 2.38 55.43
N LEU A 17 1.06 3.45 55.91
CA LEU A 17 0.16 4.30 55.13
C LEU A 17 0.91 5.06 54.03
N GLU A 18 2.09 5.61 54.33
CA GLU A 18 2.95 6.29 53.35
C GLU A 18 3.43 5.32 52.26
N ALA A 19 3.88 4.13 52.63
CA ALA A 19 4.29 3.11 51.67
C ALA A 19 3.12 2.60 50.80
N LYS A 20 1.89 2.59 51.34
CA LYS A 20 0.69 2.29 50.56
C LYS A 20 0.37 3.45 49.60
N ALA A 21 0.35 4.68 50.08
CA ALA A 21 0.06 5.87 49.28
C ALA A 21 1.05 6.01 48.11
N ARG A 22 2.35 5.75 48.34
CA ARG A 22 3.36 5.73 47.28
C ARG A 22 3.06 4.67 46.22
N ARG A 23 2.75 3.44 46.62
CA ARG A 23 2.41 2.35 45.68
C ARG A 23 1.13 2.64 44.90
N ASP A 24 0.12 3.20 45.55
CA ASP A 24 -1.12 3.58 44.89
C ASP A 24 -0.90 4.73 43.89
N ALA A 25 -0.06 5.72 44.23
CA ALA A 25 0.33 6.78 43.32
C ALA A 25 1.13 6.26 42.12
N GLU A 26 2.11 5.37 42.34
CA GLU A 26 2.87 4.72 41.26
C GLU A 26 1.97 3.90 40.34
N ARG A 27 1.01 3.16 40.90
CA ARG A 27 0.02 2.39 40.12
C ARG A 27 -0.84 3.32 39.27
N LEU A 28 -1.37 4.40 39.86
CA LEU A 28 -2.20 5.36 39.15
C LEU A 28 -1.44 6.05 38.00
N GLU A 29 -0.21 6.48 38.23
CA GLU A 29 0.63 7.09 37.19
C GLU A 29 1.01 6.09 36.09
N ARG A 30 1.17 4.80 36.43
CA ARG A 30 1.34 3.76 35.42
C ARG A 30 0.05 3.58 34.60
N GLU A 31 -1.11 3.48 35.25
CA GLU A 31 -2.40 3.30 34.58
C GLU A 31 -2.68 4.46 33.61
N ARG A 32 -2.47 5.71 34.04
CA ARG A 32 -2.58 6.91 33.17
C ARG A 32 -1.68 6.84 31.93
N ARG A 33 -0.43 6.41 32.10
CA ARG A 33 0.50 6.25 30.98
C ARG A 33 0.08 5.13 30.04
N VAL A 34 -0.45 4.03 30.57
CA VAL A 34 -0.99 2.94 29.76
C VAL A 34 -2.20 3.40 28.96
N GLU A 35 -3.13 4.13 29.59
CA GLU A 35 -4.31 4.68 28.91
C GLU A 35 -3.92 5.64 27.78
N SER A 36 -3.00 6.58 28.05
CA SER A 36 -2.48 7.49 27.02
C SER A 36 -1.82 6.73 25.87
N ALA A 37 -0.95 5.76 26.17
CA ALA A 37 -0.25 4.99 25.15
C ALA A 37 -1.20 4.14 24.30
N LEU A 38 -2.27 3.61 24.91
CA LEU A 38 -3.30 2.87 24.18
C LEU A 38 -4.12 3.79 23.28
N ALA A 39 -4.51 4.97 23.76
CA ALA A 39 -5.20 5.97 22.94
C ALA A 39 -4.35 6.34 21.71
N ASP A 40 -3.08 6.70 21.94
CA ASP A 40 -2.13 7.03 20.87
C ASP A 40 -1.94 5.87 19.90
N PHE A 41 -1.83 4.64 20.41
CA PHE A 41 -1.67 3.45 19.57
C PHE A 41 -2.87 3.25 18.63
N TYR A 42 -4.08 3.27 19.16
CA TYR A 42 -5.28 3.03 18.36
C TYR A 42 -5.52 4.18 17.38
N GLU A 43 -5.33 5.43 17.78
CA GLU A 43 -5.47 6.58 16.88
C GLU A 43 -4.49 6.48 15.69
N ASN A 44 -3.20 6.27 15.99
CA ASN A 44 -2.18 6.19 14.95
C ASN A 44 -2.36 4.96 14.05
N ARG A 45 -2.79 3.83 14.61
CA ARG A 45 -3.10 2.63 13.84
C ARG A 45 -4.26 2.88 12.86
N MET A 46 -5.36 3.43 13.34
CA MET A 46 -6.52 3.75 12.49
C MET A 46 -6.17 4.75 11.41
N ARG A 47 -5.35 5.76 11.72
CA ARG A 47 -4.85 6.72 10.75
C ARG A 47 -4.00 6.04 9.67
N ALA A 48 -3.09 5.15 10.05
CA ALA A 48 -2.26 4.40 9.11
C ALA A 48 -3.10 3.48 8.20
N GLU A 49 -4.11 2.79 8.75
CA GLU A 49 -5.05 1.97 7.99
C GLU A 49 -5.85 2.83 7.00
N GLY A 50 -6.35 4.00 7.42
CA GLY A 50 -7.05 4.95 6.55
C GLY A 50 -6.18 5.48 5.41
N ILE A 51 -4.90 5.76 5.66
CA ILE A 51 -3.94 6.18 4.61
C ILE A 51 -3.75 5.06 3.59
N ARG A 52 -3.55 3.81 4.04
CA ARG A 52 -3.36 2.67 3.14
C ARG A 52 -4.58 2.42 2.27
N GLU A 53 -5.77 2.48 2.87
CA GLU A 53 -7.01 2.27 2.12
C GLU A 53 -7.27 3.38 1.10
N SER A 54 -7.06 4.65 1.49
CA SER A 54 -7.15 5.76 0.55
C SER A 54 -6.18 5.62 -0.62
N ALA A 55 -4.94 5.17 -0.37
CA ALA A 55 -3.96 4.92 -1.42
C ALA A 55 -4.41 3.80 -2.37
N ARG A 56 -4.93 2.68 -1.84
CA ARG A 56 -5.45 1.58 -2.65
C ARG A 56 -6.57 2.02 -3.57
N VAL A 57 -7.55 2.76 -3.03
CA VAL A 57 -8.68 3.27 -3.83
C VAL A 57 -8.19 4.20 -4.94
N LYS A 58 -7.23 5.10 -4.64
CA LYS A 58 -6.65 5.99 -5.64
C LYS A 58 -5.89 5.24 -6.73
N VAL A 59 -5.07 4.26 -6.37
CA VAL A 59 -4.32 3.45 -7.34
C VAL A 59 -5.27 2.68 -8.24
N ALA A 60 -6.28 2.01 -7.67
CA ALA A 60 -7.26 1.26 -8.44
C ALA A 60 -8.00 2.17 -9.45
N ARG A 61 -8.38 3.37 -9.00
CA ARG A 61 -9.03 4.36 -9.87
C ARG A 61 -8.11 4.84 -10.99
N ILE A 62 -6.87 5.20 -10.69
CA ILE A 62 -5.90 5.66 -11.69
C ILE A 62 -5.64 4.58 -12.73
N LEU A 63 -5.46 3.32 -12.31
CA LEU A 63 -5.27 2.20 -13.22
C LEU A 63 -6.49 2.01 -14.13
N GLN A 64 -7.69 2.02 -13.57
CA GLN A 64 -8.92 1.91 -14.35
C GLN A 64 -9.08 3.05 -15.36
N GLU A 65 -8.83 4.30 -14.94
CA GLU A 65 -8.89 5.48 -15.81
C GLU A 65 -7.85 5.39 -16.93
N ALA A 66 -6.62 4.97 -16.62
CA ALA A 66 -5.55 4.78 -17.59
C ALA A 66 -5.88 3.68 -18.61
N GLU A 67 -6.37 2.52 -18.15
CA GLU A 67 -6.81 1.43 -19.02
C GLU A 67 -7.93 1.89 -19.96
N GLN A 68 -8.93 2.61 -19.43
CA GLN A 68 -10.02 3.14 -20.23
C GLN A 68 -9.54 4.17 -21.25
N ALA A 69 -8.64 5.07 -20.86
CA ALA A 69 -8.06 6.07 -21.75
C ALA A 69 -7.21 5.45 -22.85
N ALA A 70 -6.53 4.33 -22.58
CA ALA A 70 -5.70 3.63 -23.55
C ALA A 70 -6.51 2.88 -24.63
N ARG A 71 -7.79 2.57 -24.40
CA ARG A 71 -8.61 1.77 -25.33
C ARG A 71 -8.72 2.37 -26.73
N GLU A 72 -9.06 3.66 -26.84
CA GLU A 72 -9.25 4.30 -28.14
C GLU A 72 -7.93 4.45 -28.93
N PRO A 73 -6.81 4.92 -28.33
CA PRO A 73 -5.50 4.88 -28.98
C PRO A 73 -5.10 3.48 -29.44
N LEU A 74 -5.33 2.45 -28.62
CA LEU A 74 -5.02 1.07 -28.98
C LEU A 74 -5.85 0.57 -30.17
N LYS A 75 -7.15 0.90 -30.21
CA LYS A 75 -8.00 0.61 -31.38
C LYS A 75 -7.52 1.33 -32.63
N ALA A 76 -7.14 2.61 -32.51
CA ALA A 76 -6.60 3.37 -33.64
C ALA A 76 -5.28 2.76 -34.16
N ALA A 77 -4.39 2.33 -33.26
CA ALA A 77 -3.17 1.63 -33.64
C ALA A 77 -3.47 0.31 -34.35
N HIS A 78 -4.44 -0.47 -33.85
CA HIS A 78 -4.87 -1.70 -34.54
C HIS A 78 -5.44 -1.42 -35.93
N ALA A 79 -6.30 -0.41 -36.07
CA ALA A 79 -6.85 0.01 -37.36
C ALA A 79 -5.74 0.45 -38.34
N ALA A 80 -4.69 1.12 -37.85
CA ALA A 80 -3.54 1.49 -38.67
C ALA A 80 -2.78 0.26 -39.20
N VAL A 81 -2.60 -0.78 -38.38
CA VAL A 81 -1.98 -2.05 -38.81
C VAL A 81 -2.81 -2.73 -39.91
N LEU A 82 -4.14 -2.72 -39.78
CA LEU A 82 -5.04 -3.25 -40.82
C LEU A 82 -4.93 -2.43 -42.12
N ALA A 83 -4.92 -1.11 -42.02
CA ALA A 83 -4.77 -0.22 -43.18
C ALA A 83 -3.43 -0.45 -43.90
N LEU A 84 -2.31 -0.61 -43.18
CA LEU A 84 -1.02 -0.96 -43.79
C LEU A 84 -1.09 -2.28 -44.57
N ARG A 85 -1.80 -3.27 -44.03
CA ARG A 85 -2.02 -4.53 -44.72
C ARG A 85 -2.85 -4.36 -46.00
N GLU A 86 -3.88 -3.52 -45.98
CA GLU A 86 -4.70 -3.19 -47.15
C GLU A 86 -3.91 -2.45 -48.23
N LEU A 87 -2.90 -1.65 -47.84
CA LEU A 87 -1.98 -0.98 -48.75
C LEU A 87 -0.95 -1.92 -49.40
N GLY A 88 -0.92 -3.19 -48.99
CA GLY A 88 -0.08 -4.23 -49.61
C GLY A 88 1.20 -4.56 -48.84
N GLU A 89 1.42 -3.97 -47.66
CA GLU A 89 2.61 -4.26 -46.86
C GLU A 89 2.65 -5.73 -46.37
N THR A 90 3.85 -6.30 -46.36
CA THR A 90 4.11 -7.61 -45.76
C THR A 90 4.14 -7.51 -44.23
N ARG A 91 4.05 -8.65 -43.54
CA ARG A 91 4.04 -8.66 -42.07
C ARG A 91 5.37 -8.16 -41.51
N GLU A 92 6.45 -8.51 -42.18
CA GLU A 92 7.82 -8.14 -41.86
C GLU A 92 8.02 -6.63 -42.02
N GLN A 93 7.52 -6.03 -43.12
CA GLN A 93 7.55 -4.58 -43.32
C GLN A 93 6.69 -3.83 -42.31
N ILE A 94 5.49 -4.34 -41.99
CA ILE A 94 4.63 -3.73 -40.95
C ILE A 94 5.34 -3.77 -39.59
N ALA A 95 5.99 -4.88 -39.24
CA ALA A 95 6.76 -4.99 -38.00
C ALA A 95 7.89 -3.96 -37.95
N GLU A 96 8.63 -3.79 -39.06
CA GLU A 96 9.68 -2.79 -39.18
C GLU A 96 9.14 -1.35 -39.06
N LEU A 97 8.04 -1.02 -39.74
CA LEU A 97 7.44 0.31 -39.77
C LEU A 97 6.78 0.72 -38.44
N THR A 98 6.22 -0.24 -37.71
CA THR A 98 5.47 0.02 -36.47
C THR A 98 6.30 -0.23 -35.22
N GLY A 99 7.44 -0.89 -35.34
CA GLY A 99 8.25 -1.35 -34.21
C GLY A 99 7.65 -2.54 -33.45
N LEU A 100 6.53 -3.11 -33.92
CA LEU A 100 5.91 -4.28 -33.33
C LEU A 100 6.69 -5.55 -33.69
N GLY A 101 6.66 -6.55 -32.80
CA GLY A 101 7.15 -7.88 -33.13
C GLY A 101 6.29 -8.55 -34.21
N VAL A 102 6.89 -9.37 -35.07
CA VAL A 102 6.15 -10.10 -36.14
C VAL A 102 5.00 -10.95 -35.57
N THR A 103 5.14 -11.47 -34.34
CA THR A 103 4.09 -12.20 -33.63
C THR A 103 2.92 -11.29 -33.24
N GLU A 104 3.20 -10.05 -32.82
CA GLU A 104 2.17 -9.06 -32.47
C GLU A 104 1.44 -8.59 -33.73
N VAL A 105 2.17 -8.33 -34.82
CA VAL A 105 1.57 -8.03 -36.13
C VAL A 105 0.65 -9.16 -36.58
N ARG A 106 1.07 -10.43 -36.40
CA ARG A 106 0.21 -11.59 -36.68
C ARG A 106 -1.06 -11.59 -35.82
N ALA A 107 -0.97 -11.22 -34.55
CA ALA A 107 -2.13 -11.16 -33.64
C ALA A 107 -3.13 -10.07 -34.07
N HIS A 108 -2.64 -8.88 -34.43
CA HIS A 108 -3.46 -7.80 -35.01
C HIS A 108 -4.18 -8.27 -36.28
N LEU A 109 -3.48 -8.89 -37.22
CA LEU A 109 -4.08 -9.32 -38.49
C LEU A 109 -4.96 -10.59 -38.36
N GLY A 110 -4.74 -11.39 -37.32
CA GLY A 110 -5.42 -12.66 -37.09
C GLY A 110 -6.72 -12.57 -36.29
N GLY A 111 -7.14 -11.36 -35.89
CA GLY A 111 -8.37 -11.16 -35.10
C GLY A 111 -8.29 -11.64 -33.64
N VAL A 112 -7.09 -11.95 -33.14
CA VAL A 112 -6.84 -12.38 -31.75
C VAL A 112 -6.41 -11.18 -30.87
N TRP A 113 -6.50 -9.98 -31.41
CA TRP A 113 -6.08 -8.76 -30.73
C TRP A 113 -7.14 -8.25 -29.75
N GLU A 114 -6.73 -8.01 -28.50
CA GLU A 114 -7.56 -7.48 -27.43
C GLU A 114 -6.92 -6.18 -26.87
N PRO A 115 -7.66 -5.05 -26.86
CA PRO A 115 -7.15 -3.80 -26.30
C PRO A 115 -6.97 -3.93 -24.78
N GLY A 116 -5.71 -3.89 -24.33
CA GLY A 116 -5.34 -4.02 -22.91
C GLY A 116 -4.53 -5.29 -22.57
N ARG A 117 -4.32 -6.20 -23.53
CA ARG A 117 -3.42 -7.36 -23.34
C ARG A 117 -1.93 -7.03 -23.56
N ALA A 118 -1.62 -5.83 -24.03
CA ALA A 118 -0.27 -5.40 -24.33
C ALA A 118 0.51 -5.13 -23.03
N GLY A 119 1.36 -6.07 -22.61
CA GLY A 119 2.41 -5.80 -21.62
C GLY A 119 2.77 -6.90 -20.62
N SER A 120 2.40 -8.17 -20.80
CA SER A 120 2.83 -9.20 -19.83
C SER A 120 4.18 -9.87 -20.11
N GLU A 121 4.84 -9.68 -21.26
CA GLU A 121 5.98 -10.57 -21.61
C GLU A 121 7.25 -9.93 -22.19
N ASP A 122 7.42 -8.60 -22.21
CA ASP A 122 8.72 -8.03 -22.61
C ASP A 122 9.14 -6.75 -21.86
N ALA A 123 8.96 -6.75 -20.53
CA ALA A 123 9.76 -5.90 -19.67
C ALA A 123 11.15 -6.55 -19.53
N GLY A 124 11.98 -6.33 -20.55
CA GLY A 124 13.36 -6.75 -20.60
C GLY A 124 14.09 -6.45 -19.28
N VAL A 125 14.56 -7.53 -18.66
CA VAL A 125 15.81 -7.66 -17.91
C VAL A 125 16.54 -6.33 -17.74
N VAL A 126 16.42 -5.73 -16.55
CA VAL A 126 17.47 -4.83 -16.06
C VAL A 126 18.56 -5.74 -15.51
N PRO A 127 19.78 -5.80 -16.08
CA PRO A 127 20.85 -6.57 -15.48
C PRO A 127 21.21 -5.91 -14.16
N SER A 128 21.04 -6.65 -13.07
CA SER A 128 21.63 -6.31 -11.77
C SER A 128 23.15 -6.32 -11.94
N ALA A 129 23.74 -5.12 -11.97
CA ALA A 129 25.18 -4.97 -11.83
C ALA A 129 25.58 -5.14 -10.36
N ALA A 130 26.77 -5.71 -10.18
CA ALA A 130 27.42 -6.18 -8.96
C ALA A 130 27.57 -5.12 -7.85
#